data_AF-A0A2E5YI33-F1
#
_entry.id   AF-A0A2E5YI33-F1
#
_cell.length_a   1.000
_cell.length_b   1.000
_cell.length_c   1.000
_cell.angle_alpha   90.00
_cell.angle_beta   90.00
_cell.angle_gamma   90.00
#
_symmetry.space_group_name_H-M   'P 1'
#
loop_
_entity.id
_entity.type
_entity.pdbx_description
1 polymer ?
#
loop_
_entity_poly.entity_id
_entity_poly.type
_entity_poly.pdbx_seq_one_letter_code
_entity_poly.pdbx_strand_id
1 'polypeptide(L)'
;MSDKGIFISIDLSRCALCGGPNDCAKRGGSRLQGDPVSEAADDLQEPAQTERCWCVGRVFPETLTTLAKERDGGAACICRACLARHDETSA
;
A
#
# COMPACT_ATOMS: atom_id res chain seq x y z
N MET A 1 22.25 28.36 3.76
CA MET A 1 22.32 27.04 4.38
C MET A 1 21.48 26.11 3.53
N SER A 2 22.10 25.35 2.62
CA SER A 2 21.38 24.45 1.74
C SER A 2 20.94 23.25 2.57
N ASP A 3 19.63 23.15 2.79
CA ASP A 3 18.97 21.99 3.34
C ASP A 3 19.30 20.80 2.42
N LYS A 4 20.28 19.98 2.82
CA LYS A 4 20.62 18.75 2.11
C LYS A 4 19.49 17.79 2.40
N GLY A 5 18.40 17.92 1.63
CA GLY A 5 17.24 17.05 1.71
C GLY A 5 17.69 15.60 1.65
N ILE A 6 17.56 14.91 2.77
CA ILE A 6 17.80 13.48 2.85
C ILE A 6 16.67 12.82 2.09
N PHE A 7 16.97 12.29 0.91
CA PHE A 7 16.03 11.42 0.20
C PHE A 7 16.03 10.05 0.88
N ILE A 8 15.10 9.86 1.81
CA ILE A 8 14.82 8.52 2.35
C ILE A 8 14.02 7.78 1.27
N SER A 9 14.67 6.82 0.60
CA SER A 9 13.98 5.93 -0.32
C SER A 9 13.09 4.97 0.47
N ILE A 10 11.77 5.11 0.33
CA ILE A 10 10.79 4.25 0.99
C ILE A 10 10.62 2.98 0.15
N ASP A 11 10.92 1.83 0.74
CA ASP A 11 10.69 0.53 0.12
C ASP A 11 9.22 0.13 0.23
N LEU A 12 8.44 0.43 -0.81
CA LEU A 12 7.01 0.12 -0.87
C LEU A 12 6.71 -1.39 -0.80
N SER A 13 7.70 -2.24 -1.11
CA SER A 13 7.57 -3.70 -0.98
C SER A 13 7.65 -4.18 0.47
N ARG A 14 7.81 -3.27 1.43
CA ARG A 14 7.81 -3.54 2.87
C ARG A 14 6.63 -2.87 3.58
N CYS A 15 6.24 -3.46 4.71
CA CYS A 15 5.21 -2.92 5.57
C CYS A 15 5.75 -1.70 6.34
N ALA A 16 5.02 -0.59 6.35
CA ALA A 16 5.39 0.61 7.11
C ALA A 16 5.62 0.31 8.61
N LEU A 17 4.86 -0.65 9.17
CA LEU A 17 4.85 -0.91 10.61
C LEU A 17 5.86 -1.97 11.07
N CYS A 18 6.16 -2.98 10.27
CA CYS A 18 7.07 -4.05 10.69
C CYS A 18 8.29 -4.25 9.79
N GLY A 19 8.36 -3.57 8.64
CA GLY A 19 9.41 -3.78 7.64
C GLY A 19 9.35 -5.15 6.95
N GLY A 20 8.40 -6.01 7.32
CA GLY A 20 8.17 -7.31 6.70
C GLY A 20 7.62 -7.20 5.27
N PRO A 21 7.57 -8.30 4.52
CA PRO A 21 7.14 -8.30 3.13
C PRO A 21 5.72 -7.75 2.97
N ASN A 22 5.55 -6.95 1.93
CA ASN A 22 4.32 -6.30 1.56
C ASN A 22 4.08 -6.50 0.06
N ASP A 23 3.61 -7.70 -0.29
CA ASP A 23 3.35 -8.10 -1.68
C ASP A 23 2.21 -7.32 -2.34
N CYS A 24 1.60 -6.41 -1.57
CA CYS A 24 0.58 -5.48 -2.02
C CYS A 24 1.11 -4.40 -2.97
N ALA A 25 2.30 -3.85 -2.72
CA ALA A 25 2.85 -2.80 -3.59
C ALA A 25 3.25 -3.33 -4.98
N LYS A 26 3.50 -4.65 -5.10
CA LYS A 26 3.89 -5.30 -6.36
C LYS A 26 2.70 -5.63 -7.27
N ARG A 27 1.46 -5.50 -6.79
CA ARG A 27 0.25 -5.89 -7.52
C ARG A 27 -0.68 -4.69 -7.65
N GLY A 28 -0.58 -3.99 -8.78
CA GLY A 28 -1.63 -3.08 -9.29
C GLY A 28 -1.75 -1.69 -8.66
N GLY A 29 -0.69 -1.15 -8.08
CA GLY A 29 -0.71 0.15 -7.41
C GLY A 29 -0.34 1.38 -8.25
N SER A 30 -0.71 1.47 -9.54
CA SER A 30 -0.66 2.74 -10.30
C SER A 30 -1.74 3.72 -9.78
N ARG A 31 -1.65 4.11 -8.50
CA ARG A 31 -2.28 5.36 -8.02
C ARG A 31 -1.31 6.54 -8.06
N LEU A 32 -0.03 6.31 -8.37
CA LEU A 32 1.00 7.34 -8.41
C LEU A 32 1.35 7.85 -9.82
N GLN A 33 0.70 7.37 -10.86
CA GLN A 33 0.70 8.04 -12.16
C GLN A 33 -0.59 7.70 -12.89
N GLY A 34 -1.24 8.71 -13.46
CA GLY A 34 -2.45 8.56 -14.26
C GLY A 34 -2.16 7.83 -15.56
N ASP A 35 -1.96 6.51 -15.47
CA ASP A 35 -1.94 5.65 -16.63
C ASP A 35 -3.34 5.64 -17.25
N PRO A 36 -3.51 6.09 -18.51
CA PRO A 36 -4.78 5.95 -19.19
C PRO A 36 -5.08 4.46 -19.30
N VAL A 37 -6.28 4.08 -18.88
CA VAL A 37 -6.85 2.77 -19.23
C VAL A 37 -6.84 2.69 -20.76
N SER A 38 -5.93 1.90 -21.33
CA SER A 38 -5.93 1.61 -22.75
C SER A 38 -7.19 0.83 -23.07
N GLU A 39 -8.19 1.53 -23.61
CA GLU A 39 -9.42 0.97 -24.15
C GLU A 39 -9.10 0.20 -25.44
N ALA A 40 -8.58 -1.02 -25.29
CA ALA A 40 -8.50 -1.98 -26.40
C ALA A 40 -8.42 -3.41 -25.85
N ALA A 41 -9.58 -3.99 -25.55
CA ALA A 41 -9.76 -5.44 -25.55
C ALA A 41 -11.25 -5.75 -25.81
N ASP A 42 -11.61 -5.65 -27.09
CA ASP A 42 -12.73 -6.38 -27.68
C ASP A 42 -12.29 -7.86 -27.73
N ASP A 43 -12.72 -8.65 -26.73
CA ASP A 43 -13.16 -10.04 -26.86
C ASP A 43 -13.44 -10.60 -25.45
N LEU A 44 -14.46 -11.46 -25.36
CA LEU A 44 -15.07 -11.95 -24.12
C LEU A 44 -14.12 -12.87 -23.34
N GLN A 45 -13.22 -12.28 -22.55
CA GLN A 45 -12.56 -12.94 -21.44
C GLN A 45 -12.89 -12.14 -20.19
N GLU A 46 -13.65 -12.73 -19.24
CA GLU A 46 -13.85 -12.12 -17.92
C GLU A 46 -12.49 -11.63 -17.43
N PRO A 47 -12.31 -10.32 -17.14
CA PRO A 47 -11.02 -9.81 -16.75
C PRO A 47 -10.59 -10.68 -15.59
N ALA A 48 -9.46 -11.37 -15.77
CA ALA A 48 -8.77 -12.06 -14.70
C ALA A 48 -8.94 -11.18 -13.46
N GLN A 49 -9.34 -11.74 -12.32
CA GLN A 49 -9.42 -11.01 -11.05
C GLN A 49 -8.02 -10.62 -10.60
N THR A 50 -7.33 -9.88 -11.45
CA THR A 50 -5.98 -9.45 -11.29
C THR A 50 -6.01 -8.40 -10.20
N GLU A 51 -5.55 -8.88 -9.06
CA GLU A 51 -4.36 -8.26 -8.49
C GLU A 51 -4.57 -6.87 -7.92
N ARG A 52 -5.79 -6.55 -7.45
CA ARG A 52 -5.91 -5.48 -6.47
C ARG A 52 -5.28 -5.94 -5.17
N CYS A 53 -4.33 -5.17 -4.66
CA CYS A 53 -3.80 -5.36 -3.32
C CYS A 53 -4.96 -5.56 -2.31
N TRP A 54 -4.83 -6.52 -1.39
CA TRP A 54 -5.89 -6.87 -0.45
C TRP A 54 -6.36 -5.70 0.43
N CYS A 55 -5.50 -4.68 0.63
CA CYS A 55 -5.84 -3.52 1.44
C CYS A 55 -6.65 -2.48 0.67
N VAL A 56 -6.80 -2.62 -0.65
CA VAL A 56 -7.64 -1.74 -1.46
C VAL A 56 -9.10 -1.89 -1.01
N GLY A 57 -9.73 -0.78 -0.63
CA GLY A 57 -11.10 -0.76 -0.14
C GLY A 57 -11.29 -1.11 1.34
N ARG A 58 -10.19 -1.35 2.07
CA ARG A 58 -10.24 -1.48 3.54
C ARG A 58 -10.14 -0.11 4.20
N VAL A 59 -10.89 0.06 5.29
CA VAL A 59 -10.68 1.15 6.25
C VAL A 59 -9.77 0.61 7.35
N PHE A 60 -8.66 1.30 7.61
CA PHE A 60 -7.76 0.98 8.71
C PHE A 60 -8.11 1.83 9.95
N PRO A 61 -7.92 1.29 11.16
CA PRO A 61 -7.99 2.09 12.39
C PRO A 61 -7.10 3.33 12.32
N GLU A 62 -7.58 4.44 12.89
CA GLU A 62 -6.86 5.73 12.86
C GLU A 62 -5.45 5.62 13.44
N THR A 63 -5.32 4.91 14.55
CA THR A 63 -4.06 4.60 15.23
C THR A 63 -3.02 3.98 14.29
N LEU A 64 -3.43 3.00 13.47
CA LEU A 64 -2.55 2.36 12.49
C LEU A 64 -2.15 3.30 11.35
N THR A 65 -3.10 4.11 10.87
CA THR A 65 -2.79 5.08 9.81
C THR A 65 -1.85 6.18 10.27
N THR A 66 -1.97 6.64 11.52
CA THR A 66 -1.06 7.63 12.12
C THR A 66 0.35 7.06 12.23
N LEU A 67 0.50 5.85 12.77
CA LEU A 67 1.80 5.19 12.89
C LEU A 67 2.48 4.96 11.52
N ALA A 68 1.70 4.62 10.49
CA ALA A 68 2.24 4.48 9.14
C ALA A 68 2.72 5.84 8.59
N LYS A 69 1.91 6.90 8.75
CA LYS A 69 2.26 8.27 8.32
C LYS A 69 3.52 8.80 9.00
N GLU A 70 3.70 8.54 10.29
CA GLU A 70 4.91 8.94 11.03
C GLU A 70 6.18 8.27 10.50
N ARG A 71 6.07 7.08 9.90
CA ARG A 71 7.22 6.32 9.41
C ARG A 71 7.57 6.59 7.97
N ASP A 72 6.58 6.65 7.08
CA ASP A 72 6.82 6.76 5.65
C ASP A 72 5.86 7.73 4.94
N GLY A 73 5.16 8.58 5.69
CA GLY A 73 4.16 9.49 5.14
C GLY A 73 2.87 8.81 4.66
N GLY A 74 2.69 7.51 4.93
CA GLY A 74 1.57 6.71 4.47
C GLY A 74 1.79 6.17 3.05
N ALA A 75 3.05 6.08 2.61
CA ALA A 75 3.40 5.66 1.27
C ALA A 75 3.31 4.13 1.09
N ALA A 76 3.73 3.35 2.08
CA ALA A 76 3.65 1.89 2.00
C ALA A 76 2.37 1.32 2.64
N CYS A 77 1.93 0.16 2.16
CA CYS A 77 0.76 -0.52 2.72
C CYS A 77 1.08 -1.14 4.09
N ILE A 78 0.04 -1.36 4.91
CA ILE A 78 0.13 -2.13 6.15
C ILE A 78 -0.13 -3.61 5.85
N CYS A 79 0.66 -4.54 6.40
CA CYS A 79 0.46 -5.97 6.16
C CYS A 79 -0.66 -6.58 7.03
N ARG A 80 -1.23 -7.72 6.60
CA ARG A 80 -2.34 -8.39 7.30
C ARG A 80 -1.99 -8.77 8.75
N ALA A 81 -0.75 -9.17 8.99
CA ALA A 81 -0.30 -9.56 10.31
C ALA A 81 -0.26 -8.37 11.28
N CYS A 82 0.13 -7.17 10.82
CA CYS A 82 0.09 -5.97 11.64
C CYS A 82 -1.35 -5.52 11.93
N LEU A 83 -2.25 -5.65 10.96
CA LEU A 83 -3.67 -5.38 11.18
C LEU A 83 -4.27 -6.33 12.23
N ALA A 84 -4.07 -7.64 12.06
CA ALA A 84 -4.61 -8.64 12.99
C ALA A 84 -4.12 -8.43 14.44
N ARG A 85 -2.81 -8.17 14.62
CA ARG A 85 -2.25 -7.88 15.96
C ARG A 85 -2.86 -6.64 16.61
N HIS A 86 -3.17 -5.63 15.82
CA HIS A 86 -3.81 -4.42 16.32
C HIS A 86 -5.25 -4.68 16.72
N ASP A 87 -5.99 -5.46 15.93
CA ASP A 87 -7.38 -5.84 16.23
C ASP A 87 -7.45 -6.68 17.52
N GLU A 88 -6.52 -7.61 17.73
CA GLU A 88 -6.40 -8.40 18.97
C GLU A 88 -6.07 -7.55 20.21
N THR A 89 -5.32 -6.45 20.05
CA THR A 89 -5.00 -5.52 21.15
C THR A 89 -6.17 -4.57 21.45
N SER A 90 -7.10 -4.43 20.51
CA SER A 90 -8.24 -3.50 20.62
C SER A 90 -9.55 -4.18 21.08
N ALA A 91 -9.54 -5.51 21.25
CA ALA A 91 -10.67 -6.34 21.70
C ALA A 91 -10.58 -6.62 23.20
#